data_AF-A0A840IF88-F1
#
_entry.id   AF-A0A840IF88-F1
#
_cell.length_a   1.000
_cell.length_b   1.000
_cell.length_c   1.000
_cell.angle_alpha   90.00
_cell.angle_beta   90.00
_cell.angle_gamma   90.00
#
_symmetry.space_group_name_H-M   'P 1'
#
loop_
_entity.id
_entity.type
_entity.pdbx_description
1 polymer ?
#
loop_
_entity_poly.entity_id
_entity_poly.type
_entity_poly.pdbx_seq_one_letter_code
_entity_poly.pdbx_strand_id
1 'polypeptide(L)'
;MTLTAFRRTRRRTVATGRIRFPRALTEMERAGAARLQTIASLHDDLERLGHTVTDVSVVGTPVVARGARWHAIVRIDTGEELVATCRIGLGRSARYDVRHTP
;
A
#
# COMPACT_ATOMS: atom_id res chain seq x y z
N MET A 1 0.22 -18.30 23.96
CA MET A 1 -0.91 -18.74 23.12
C MET A 1 -0.46 -18.69 21.68
N THR A 2 -0.28 -19.85 21.07
CA THR A 2 0.30 -20.08 19.75
C THR A 2 -0.70 -19.76 18.65
N LEU A 3 -0.40 -18.77 17.81
CA LEU A 3 -1.15 -18.44 16.58
C LEU A 3 -0.85 -19.49 15.48
N THR A 4 -1.19 -20.75 15.74
CA THR A 4 -1.16 -21.83 14.74
C THR A 4 -2.44 -21.81 13.92
N ALA A 5 -2.55 -20.83 13.01
CA ALA A 5 -3.60 -20.82 11.99
C ALA A 5 -3.17 -20.11 10.68
N PHE A 6 -1.88 -20.17 10.30
CA PHE A 6 -1.37 -19.62 9.04
C PHE A 6 -1.24 -20.71 7.96
N ARG A 7 -2.30 -21.50 7.75
CA ARG A 7 -2.38 -22.47 6.64
C ARG A 7 -3.70 -22.37 5.90
N ARG A 8 -3.75 -21.42 4.95
CA ARG A 8 -4.37 -21.57 3.62
C ARG A 8 -4.21 -20.27 2.85
N THR A 9 -3.38 -20.34 1.83
CA THR A 9 -3.09 -19.35 0.79
C THR A 9 -4.37 -18.85 0.10
N ARG A 10 -5.06 -17.91 0.75
CA ARG A 10 -5.99 -16.97 0.09
C ARG A 10 -5.34 -15.61 0.18
N ARG A 11 -5.25 -14.89 -0.96
CA ARG A 11 -4.89 -13.47 -0.99
C ARG A 11 -5.82 -12.73 -0.02
N ARG A 12 -5.35 -12.50 1.21
CA ARG A 12 -6.11 -11.82 2.25
C ARG A 12 -5.76 -10.35 2.16
N THR A 13 -6.78 -9.50 1.98
CA THR A 13 -6.62 -8.05 2.11
C THR A 13 -6.29 -7.75 3.58
N VAL A 14 -5.16 -7.07 3.79
CA VAL A 14 -4.64 -6.65 5.09
C VAL A 14 -5.13 -5.25 5.43
N ALA A 15 -5.10 -4.35 4.44
CA ALA A 15 -5.50 -2.97 4.62
C ALA A 15 -6.11 -2.40 3.32
N THR A 16 -7.05 -1.47 3.47
CA THR A 16 -7.57 -0.67 2.37
C THR A 16 -7.78 0.76 2.83
N GLY A 17 -7.53 1.73 1.96
CA GLY A 17 -7.79 3.12 2.31
C GLY A 17 -8.01 4.01 1.11
N ARG A 18 -8.38 5.26 1.42
CA ARG A 18 -8.64 6.30 0.42
C ARG A 18 -7.88 7.56 0.78
N ILE A 19 -7.13 8.06 -0.19
CA ILE A 19 -6.37 9.30 -0.06
C ILE A 19 -7.15 10.39 -0.80
N ARG A 20 -7.27 11.58 -0.19
CA ARG A 20 -7.81 12.77 -0.85
C ARG A 20 -6.67 13.77 -1.08
N PHE A 21 -6.56 14.26 -2.31
CA PHE A 21 -5.54 15.25 -2.67
C PHE A 21 -6.13 16.68 -2.67
N PRO A 22 -5.38 17.70 -2.23
CA PRO A 22 -5.75 19.09 -2.41
C PRO A 22 -5.83 19.48 -3.91
N ARG A 23 -6.57 20.56 -4.21
CA ARG A 23 -6.94 21.00 -5.58
C ARG A 23 -5.76 21.28 -6.52
N ALA A 24 -4.60 21.63 -5.97
CA ALA A 24 -3.53 22.29 -6.70
C ALA A 24 -2.35 21.40 -7.10
N LEU A 25 -2.40 20.08 -6.85
CA LEU A 25 -1.27 19.21 -7.18
C LEU A 25 -1.27 18.80 -8.66
N THR A 26 -0.11 18.92 -9.30
CA THR A 26 0.18 18.31 -10.60
C THR A 26 0.00 16.79 -10.53
N GLU A 27 -0.11 16.12 -11.69
CA GLU A 27 -0.28 14.67 -11.71
C GLU A 27 0.91 13.93 -11.09
N MET A 28 2.13 14.45 -11.29
CA MET A 28 3.36 13.91 -10.72
C MET A 28 3.40 14.08 -9.20
N GLU A 29 3.05 15.27 -8.69
CA GLU A 29 2.95 15.51 -7.24
C GLU A 29 1.84 14.67 -6.60
N ARG A 30 0.70 14.49 -7.29
CA ARG A 30 -0.35 13.57 -6.82
C ARG A 30 0.17 12.15 -6.73
N ALA A 31 0.97 11.70 -7.69
CA ALA A 31 1.54 10.36 -7.65
C ALA A 31 2.55 10.19 -6.51
N GLY A 32 3.43 11.16 -6.29
CA GLY A 32 4.35 11.18 -5.16
C GLY A 32 3.62 11.20 -3.81
N ALA A 33 2.63 12.08 -3.65
CA ALA A 33 1.82 12.18 -2.45
C ALA A 33 1.00 10.91 -2.19
N ALA A 34 0.39 10.33 -3.23
CA ALA A 34 -0.33 9.06 -3.14
C ALA A 34 0.57 7.95 -2.60
N ARG A 35 1.82 7.91 -3.08
CA ARG A 35 2.82 6.92 -2.69
C ARG A 35 3.21 7.07 -1.23
N LEU A 36 3.64 8.27 -0.83
CA LEU A 36 4.04 8.53 0.56
C LEU A 36 2.89 8.25 1.53
N GLN A 37 1.68 8.71 1.23
CA GLN A 37 0.55 8.55 2.15
C GLN A 37 0.05 7.11 2.23
N THR A 38 0.15 6.33 1.15
CA THR A 38 -0.13 4.88 1.21
C THR A 38 0.89 4.16 2.08
N ILE A 39 2.18 4.47 1.95
CA ILE A 39 3.24 3.84 2.74
C ILE A 39 3.10 4.20 4.22
N ALA A 40 2.77 5.47 4.53
CA ALA A 40 2.52 5.92 5.90
C ALA A 40 1.31 5.21 6.51
N SER A 41 0.18 5.19 5.78
CA SER A 41 -1.04 4.51 6.28
C SER A 41 -0.81 3.00 6.48
N LEU A 42 0.00 2.38 5.61
CA LEU A 42 0.37 0.98 5.75
C LEU A 42 1.25 0.74 6.99
N HIS A 43 2.21 1.63 7.29
CA HIS A 43 2.98 1.54 8.54
C HIS A 43 2.06 1.60 9.75
N ASP A 44 1.17 2.60 9.83
CA ASP A 44 0.24 2.76 10.94
C ASP A 44 -0.68 1.53 11.11
N ASP A 45 -1.19 0.99 10.00
CA ASP A 45 -2.04 -0.20 10.02
C ASP A 45 -1.27 -1.45 10.47
N LEU A 46 -0.02 -1.62 10.04
CA LEU A 46 0.81 -2.76 10.45
C LEU A 46 1.25 -2.65 11.90
N GLU A 47 1.63 -1.46 12.36
CA GLU A 47 2.00 -1.22 13.75
C GLU A 47 0.83 -1.53 14.69
N ARG A 48 -0.41 -1.16 14.30
CA ARG A 48 -1.63 -1.52 15.04
C ARG A 48 -1.90 -3.03 15.08
N LEU A 49 -1.44 -3.76 14.07
CA LEU A 49 -1.52 -5.23 14.03
C LEU A 49 -0.35 -5.90 14.77
N GLY A 50 0.59 -5.12 15.33
CA GLY A 50 1.76 -5.63 16.03
C GLY A 50 2.91 -6.04 15.10
N HIS A 51 2.92 -5.55 13.87
CA HIS A 51 3.96 -5.80 12.88
C HIS A 51 4.77 -4.55 12.62
N THR A 52 6.08 -4.72 12.45
CA THR A 52 6.98 -3.61 12.09
C THR A 52 7.41 -3.76 10.65
N VAL A 53 7.32 -2.68 9.86
CA VAL A 53 7.85 -2.65 8.51
C VAL A 53 9.38 -2.60 8.57
N THR A 54 10.03 -3.56 7.93
CA THR A 54 11.49 -3.68 7.91
C THR A 54 12.09 -3.20 6.59
N ASP A 55 11.35 -3.34 5.48
CA ASP A 55 11.78 -2.88 4.17
C ASP A 55 10.57 -2.55 3.27
N VAL A 56 10.74 -1.55 2.39
CA VAL A 56 9.73 -1.13 1.42
C VAL A 56 10.38 -0.95 0.06
N SER A 57 10.11 -1.90 -0.83
CA SER A 57 10.55 -1.84 -2.22
C SER A 57 9.38 -1.46 -3.11
N VAL A 58 9.45 -0.30 -3.75
CA VAL A 58 8.39 0.16 -4.64
C VAL A 58 8.68 -0.28 -6.06
N VAL A 59 7.76 -1.08 -6.61
CA VAL A 59 7.88 -1.66 -7.94
C VAL A 59 6.88 -1.00 -8.89
N GLY A 60 7.43 -0.41 -9.94
CA GLY A 60 6.67 0.33 -10.95
C GLY A 60 6.90 1.83 -10.85
N THR A 61 7.06 2.45 -12.02
CA THR A 61 7.08 3.90 -12.15
C THR A 61 5.66 4.44 -11.96
N PRO A 62 5.48 5.59 -11.30
CA PRO A 62 4.20 6.28 -11.37
C PRO A 62 3.96 6.66 -12.83
N VAL A 63 3.19 5.83 -13.54
CA VAL A 63 2.78 6.14 -14.92
C VAL A 63 1.88 7.36 -14.80
N VAL A 64 2.40 8.51 -15.24
CA VAL A 64 1.69 9.81 -15.21
C VAL A 64 0.60 9.78 -16.27
N ALA A 65 -0.44 9.01 -15.99
CA ALA A 65 -1.59 8.85 -16.86
C ALA A 65 -2.84 8.60 -16.03
N ARG A 66 -3.98 8.94 -16.63
CA ARG A 66 -5.31 8.61 -16.12
C ARG A 66 -5.37 7.15 -15.64
N GLY A 67 -5.64 6.94 -14.36
CA GLY A 67 -5.74 5.59 -13.78
C GLY A 67 -4.41 4.96 -13.39
N ALA A 68 -3.37 5.78 -13.18
CA ALA A 68 -2.05 5.36 -12.72
C ALA A 68 -2.15 4.33 -11.59
N ARG A 69 -1.37 3.26 -11.73
CA ARG A 69 -1.26 2.18 -10.75
C ARG A 69 0.20 2.00 -10.40
N TRP A 70 0.49 1.90 -9.12
CA TRP A 70 1.80 1.49 -8.64
C TRP A 70 1.66 0.37 -7.61
N HIS A 71 2.74 -0.36 -7.43
CA HIS A 71 2.84 -1.48 -6.51
C HIS A 71 4.02 -1.25 -5.57
N ALA A 72 3.90 -1.65 -4.32
CA ALA A 72 5.04 -1.80 -3.43
C ALA A 72 5.01 -3.18 -2.78
N ILE A 73 6.19 -3.77 -2.68
CA ILE A 73 6.47 -4.94 -1.88
C ILE A 73 6.96 -4.41 -0.53
N VAL A 74 6.29 -4.81 0.53
CA VAL A 74 6.56 -4.38 1.90
C VAL A 74 6.91 -5.63 2.68
N ARG A 75 8.08 -5.63 3.30
CA ARG A 75 8.51 -6.68 4.21
C ARG A 75 8.27 -6.24 5.65
N ILE A 76 7.81 -7.19 6.45
CA ILE A 76 7.60 -6.99 7.88
C ILE A 76 8.57 -7.84 8.70
N ASP A 77 8.62 -7.56 10.01
CA ASP A 77 9.46 -8.22 11.01
C ASP A 77 9.32 -9.74 11.07
N THR A 78 8.17 -10.27 10.66
CA THR A 78 7.93 -11.72 10.54
C THR A 78 8.62 -12.36 9.33
N GLY A 79 9.22 -11.56 8.44
CA GLY A 79 9.76 -12.00 7.16
C GLY A 79 8.71 -12.19 6.07
N GLU A 80 7.44 -11.91 6.35
CA GLU A 80 6.36 -11.97 5.36
C GLU A 80 6.43 -10.80 4.38
N GLU A 81 5.98 -11.07 3.14
CA GLU A 81 5.86 -10.06 2.09
C GLU A 81 4.40 -9.67 1.86
N LEU A 82 4.18 -8.36 1.79
CA LEU A 82 2.91 -7.73 1.51
C LEU A 82 3.01 -6.95 0.21
N VAL A 83 1.99 -7.04 -0.64
CA VAL A 83 1.88 -6.22 -1.84
C VAL A 83 0.83 -5.13 -1.62
N ALA A 84 1.32 -3.90 -1.48
CA ALA A 84 0.51 -2.70 -1.51
C ALA A 84 0.27 -2.29 -2.96
N THR A 85 -0.99 -2.23 -3.38
CA THR A 85 -1.39 -1.70 -4.67
C THR A 85 -2.12 -0.39 -4.46
N CYS A 86 -1.70 0.66 -5.13
CA CYS A 86 -2.43 1.93 -5.14
C CYS A 86 -2.86 2.28 -6.56
N ARG A 87 -4.13 2.69 -6.68
CA ARG A 87 -4.72 3.20 -7.91
C ARG A 87 -5.10 4.66 -7.71
N ILE A 88 -4.51 5.52 -8.51
CA ILE A 88 -4.83 6.95 -8.55
C ILE A 88 -6.03 7.12 -9.47
N GLY A 89 -7.16 7.52 -8.89
CA GLY A 89 -8.39 7.75 -9.64
C GLY A 89 -8.32 9.02 -10.48
N LEU A 90 -9.26 9.16 -11.41
CA LEU A 90 -9.50 10.42 -12.12
C LEU A 90 -9.98 11.47 -11.10
N GLY A 91 -9.12 12.43 -10.75
CA GLY A 91 -9.45 13.55 -9.88
C GLY A 91 -8.62 13.60 -8.59
N ARG A 92 -9.28 13.91 -7.47
CA ARG A 92 -8.64 14.20 -6.17
C ARG A 92 -8.63 13.02 -5.21
N SER A 93 -8.66 11.79 -5.70
CA SER A 93 -8.55 10.65 -4.80
C SER A 93 -7.80 9.47 -5.37
N ALA A 94 -7.01 8.83 -4.51
CA ALA A 94 -6.44 7.52 -4.74
C ALA A 94 -7.08 6.50 -3.80
N ARG A 95 -7.03 5.23 -4.19
CA ARG A 95 -7.40 4.10 -3.34
C ARG A 95 -6.23 3.16 -3.29
N TYR A 96 -5.94 2.62 -2.12
CA TYR A 96 -4.95 1.57 -1.97
C TYR A 96 -5.57 0.34 -1.32
N ASP A 97 -4.97 -0.80 -1.63
CA ASP A 97 -5.33 -2.12 -1.14
C ASP A 97 -4.05 -2.93 -0.97
N VAL A 98 -3.88 -3.53 0.20
CA VAL A 98 -2.67 -4.24 0.61
C VAL A 98 -3.06 -5.69 0.82
N ARG A 99 -2.29 -6.61 0.25
CA ARG A 99 -2.57 -8.05 0.33
C ARG A 99 -1.32 -8.81 0.70
N HIS A 100 -1.48 -9.92 1.41
CA HIS A 100 -0.41 -10.90 1.52
C HIS A 100 -0.07 -11.49 0.15
N THR A 101 1.23 -11.60 -0.11
CA THR A 101 1.77 -12.49 -1.13
C THR A 101 2.01 -13.88 -0.53
N PRO A 102 1.56 -14.95 -1.21
CA PRO A 102 1.79 -16.32 -0.77
C PRO A 102 3.24 -16.77 -0.96
#